data_AF-A0A968ZIH7-F1
#
_entry.id   AF-A0A968ZIH7-F1
#
_cell.length_a   1.000
_cell.length_b   1.000
_cell.length_c   1.000
_cell.angle_alpha   90.00
_cell.angle_beta   90.00
_cell.angle_gamma   90.00
#
_symmetry.space_group_name_H-M   'P 1'
#
loop_
_entity.id
_entity.type
_entity.pdbx_description
1 polymer ?
#
loop_
_entity_poly.entity_id
_entity_poly.type
_entity_poly.pdbx_seq_one_letter_code
_entity_poly.pdbx_strand_id
1 'polypeptide(L)'
;MPLPPTSTSTPYGNESPQFSALVQQLQELDGMGYKAYKSLRGSYQFANFTLIIDRVQGDPFAKPSQCRVQVPQGLAGFLPEFYANRSRELGLRDYLARQLSEVAEQLQQRLGTGNSGLICIAKPGPEILERSAILVNDQEVEARFRVGLPAQGRRIDGRGARRLLCELIPLLVQRALHYSALSAPAL
;
A
#
# COMPACT_ATOMS: atom_id res chain seq x y z
N MET A 1 -2.46 -46.88 7.06
CA MET A 1 -2.88 -45.61 7.67
C MET A 1 -2.49 -44.50 6.71
N PRO A 2 -3.44 -43.83 6.03
CA PRO A 2 -3.11 -42.80 5.05
C PRO A 2 -2.60 -41.55 5.79
N LEU A 3 -1.50 -40.97 5.29
CA LEU A 3 -0.93 -39.71 5.76
C LEU A 3 -1.93 -38.56 5.50
N PRO A 4 -2.03 -37.56 6.37
CA PRO A 4 -2.86 -36.38 6.12
C PRO A 4 -2.32 -35.61 4.91
N PRO A 5 -3.19 -34.92 4.14
CA PRO A 5 -2.73 -34.12 3.01
C PRO A 5 -1.85 -32.98 3.53
N THR A 6 -0.64 -32.90 2.98
CA THR A 6 0.26 -31.76 3.12
C THR A 6 -0.44 -30.53 2.55
N SER A 7 -0.84 -29.63 3.43
CA SER A 7 -1.32 -28.30 3.09
C SER A 7 -0.24 -27.57 2.30
N THR A 8 -0.43 -27.45 0.99
CA THR A 8 0.32 -26.55 0.11
C THR A 8 0.11 -25.12 0.59
N SER A 9 1.09 -24.60 1.34
CA SER A 9 1.20 -23.19 1.66
C SER A 9 1.54 -22.42 0.37
N THR A 10 0.55 -21.74 -0.20
CA THR A 10 0.83 -20.57 -1.03
C THR A 10 1.65 -19.57 -0.21
N PRO A 11 2.59 -18.82 -0.80
CA PRO A 11 3.36 -17.81 -0.08
C PRO A 11 2.50 -16.65 0.47
N TYR A 12 1.22 -16.62 0.09
CA TYR A 12 0.18 -15.74 0.61
C TYR A 12 -0.63 -16.52 1.64
N GLY A 13 -0.29 -16.37 2.92
CA GLY A 13 -1.02 -16.99 4.03
C GLY A 13 -2.44 -16.43 4.12
N ASN A 14 -3.42 -17.31 4.36
CA ASN A 14 -4.86 -17.05 4.59
C ASN A 14 -5.35 -15.70 4.04
N GLU A 15 -5.67 -15.67 2.75
CA GLU A 15 -6.28 -14.51 2.11
C GLU A 15 -7.60 -14.17 2.79
N SER A 16 -7.70 -12.94 3.32
CA SER A 16 -8.94 -12.47 3.93
C SER A 16 -10.07 -12.46 2.89
N PRO A 17 -11.35 -12.59 3.30
CA PRO A 17 -12.48 -12.44 2.38
C PRO A 17 -12.46 -11.11 1.63
N GLN A 18 -11.95 -10.04 2.26
CA GLN A 18 -11.84 -8.72 1.63
C GLN A 18 -10.74 -8.67 0.56
N PHE A 19 -9.62 -9.39 0.72
CA PHE A 19 -8.59 -9.48 -0.30
C PHE A 19 -9.12 -10.20 -1.55
N SER A 20 -9.75 -11.37 -1.37
CA SER A 20 -10.31 -12.12 -2.49
C SER A 20 -11.41 -11.34 -3.21
N ALA A 21 -12.25 -10.61 -2.47
CA ALA A 21 -13.25 -9.71 -3.05
C ALA A 21 -12.62 -8.58 -3.87
N LEU A 22 -11.51 -7.98 -3.41
CA LEU A 22 -10.78 -6.96 -4.18
C LEU A 22 -10.25 -7.55 -5.49
N VAL A 23 -9.64 -8.73 -5.45
CA VAL A 23 -9.11 -9.40 -6.65
C VAL A 23 -10.22 -9.66 -7.66
N GLN A 24 -11.36 -10.19 -7.22
CA GLN A 24 -12.52 -10.43 -8.07
C GLN A 24 -13.06 -9.13 -8.66
N GLN A 25 -13.23 -8.09 -7.84
CA GLN A 25 -13.71 -6.80 -8.29
C GLN A 25 -12.79 -6.18 -9.35
N LEU A 26 -11.47 -6.29 -9.19
CA LEU A 26 -10.51 -5.79 -10.19
C LEU A 26 -10.59 -6.56 -11.51
N GLN A 27 -10.91 -7.85 -11.48
CA GLN A 27 -11.13 -8.66 -12.67
C GLN A 27 -12.44 -8.27 -13.38
N GLU A 28 -13.52 -8.03 -12.63
CA GLU A 28 -14.80 -7.58 -13.18
C GLU A 28 -14.73 -6.17 -13.79
N LEU A 29 -13.89 -5.31 -13.23
CA LEU A 29 -13.68 -3.94 -13.73
C LEU A 29 -12.85 -3.87 -15.03
N ASP A 30 -12.15 -4.94 -15.41
CA ASP A 30 -11.24 -4.93 -16.56
C ASP A 30 -11.97 -4.54 -17.87
N GLY A 31 -11.39 -3.59 -18.61
CA GLY A 31 -11.98 -3.08 -19.85
C GLY A 31 -13.21 -2.17 -19.69
N MET A 32 -13.77 -2.03 -18.49
CA MET A 32 -14.87 -1.10 -18.22
C MET A 32 -14.43 0.36 -18.37
N GLY A 33 -15.39 1.28 -18.47
CA GLY A 33 -15.11 2.71 -18.46
C GLY A 33 -14.48 3.15 -17.13
N TYR A 34 -13.47 4.03 -17.20
CA TYR A 34 -12.65 4.40 -16.04
C TYR A 34 -13.40 4.84 -14.78
N LYS A 35 -14.57 5.48 -14.93
CA LYS A 35 -15.43 5.89 -13.81
C LYS A 35 -15.85 4.72 -12.90
N ALA A 36 -15.84 3.49 -13.41
CA ALA A 36 -16.18 2.29 -12.64
C ALA A 36 -15.20 2.03 -11.48
N TYR A 37 -13.97 2.55 -11.54
CA TYR A 37 -13.03 2.50 -10.42
C TYR A 37 -13.56 3.14 -9.14
N LYS A 38 -14.56 4.04 -9.21
CA LYS A 38 -15.18 4.63 -8.00
C LYS A 38 -15.71 3.57 -7.02
N SER A 39 -16.06 2.39 -7.52
CA SER A 39 -16.46 1.23 -6.72
C SER A 39 -15.33 0.69 -5.82
N LEU A 40 -14.06 0.96 -6.13
CA LEU A 40 -12.92 0.53 -5.33
C LEU A 40 -12.77 1.30 -4.01
N ARG A 41 -13.53 2.37 -3.78
CA ARG A 41 -13.47 3.11 -2.52
C ARG A 41 -13.90 2.19 -1.38
N GLY A 42 -13.04 2.01 -0.38
CA GLY A 42 -13.30 1.08 0.71
C GLY A 42 -12.05 0.71 1.49
N SER A 43 -12.22 -0.27 2.37
CA SER A 43 -11.15 -0.88 3.18
C SER A 43 -11.04 -2.35 2.85
N TYR A 44 -9.82 -2.82 2.63
CA TYR A 44 -9.49 -4.18 2.24
C TYR A 44 -8.45 -4.73 3.20
N GLN A 45 -8.83 -5.76 3.96
CA GLN A 45 -7.92 -6.43 4.87
C GLN A 45 -6.95 -7.30 4.06
N PHE A 46 -5.66 -7.14 4.27
CA PHE A 46 -4.63 -8.08 3.82
C PHE A 46 -4.14 -8.89 5.02
N ALA A 47 -3.30 -9.90 4.80
CA ALA A 47 -2.81 -10.75 5.88
C ALA A 47 -2.09 -9.97 6.99
N ASN A 48 -1.33 -8.92 6.63
CA ASN A 48 -0.46 -8.17 7.54
C ASN A 48 -0.74 -6.66 7.62
N PHE A 49 -1.68 -6.14 6.86
CA PHE A 49 -2.06 -4.72 6.88
C PHE A 49 -3.47 -4.54 6.33
N THR A 50 -3.99 -3.33 6.44
CA THR A 50 -5.27 -2.94 5.84
C THR A 50 -5.04 -1.85 4.81
N LEU A 51 -5.47 -2.07 3.57
CA LEU A 51 -5.45 -1.07 2.50
C LEU A 51 -6.77 -0.29 2.51
N ILE A 52 -6.69 1.03 2.56
CA ILE A 52 -7.84 1.92 2.53
C ILE A 52 -7.70 2.84 1.32
N ILE A 53 -8.73 2.87 0.48
CA ILE A 53 -8.82 3.74 -0.70
C ILE A 53 -9.80 4.87 -0.36
N ASP A 54 -9.28 6.01 0.11
CA ASP A 54 -10.08 7.15 0.56
C ASP A 54 -10.77 7.86 -0.61
N ARG A 55 -10.03 8.03 -1.71
CA ARG A 55 -10.48 8.76 -2.90
C ARG A 55 -9.94 8.10 -4.15
N VAL A 56 -10.85 7.87 -5.09
CA VAL A 56 -10.51 7.37 -6.42
C VAL A 56 -10.44 8.55 -7.40
N GLN A 57 -9.41 8.57 -8.24
CA GLN A 57 -9.24 9.57 -9.28
C GLN A 57 -10.35 9.47 -10.37
N GLY A 58 -10.82 10.62 -10.87
CA GLY A 58 -11.98 10.68 -11.77
C GLY A 58 -11.69 10.24 -13.23
N ASP A 59 -10.43 10.35 -13.64
CA ASP A 59 -9.91 9.94 -14.95
C ASP A 59 -8.41 9.57 -14.83
N PRO A 60 -7.78 8.96 -15.87
CA PRO A 60 -6.37 8.53 -15.83
C PRO A 60 -5.33 9.66 -15.75
N PHE A 61 -5.72 10.90 -16.04
CA PHE A 61 -4.85 12.08 -16.08
C PHE A 61 -5.09 13.01 -14.87
N ALA A 62 -6.17 12.77 -14.11
CA ALA A 62 -6.48 13.46 -12.88
C ALA A 62 -5.42 13.22 -11.79
N LYS A 63 -5.57 13.96 -10.69
CA LYS A 63 -4.80 13.75 -9.47
C LYS A 63 -4.94 12.29 -9.00
N PRO A 64 -3.81 11.57 -8.77
CA PRO A 64 -3.79 10.19 -8.31
C PRO A 64 -4.71 9.89 -7.12
N SER A 65 -5.23 8.66 -7.07
CA SER A 65 -6.10 8.16 -6.00
C SER A 65 -5.39 8.26 -4.66
N GLN A 66 -6.10 8.67 -3.60
CA GLN A 66 -5.56 8.76 -2.25
C GLN A 66 -5.78 7.44 -1.54
N CYS A 67 -4.69 6.86 -1.03
CA CYS A 67 -4.70 5.60 -0.31
C CYS A 67 -3.92 5.73 0.98
N ARG A 68 -4.26 4.85 1.91
CA ARG A 68 -3.48 4.65 3.13
C ARG A 68 -3.42 3.17 3.47
N VAL A 69 -2.34 2.78 4.11
CA VAL A 69 -2.17 1.42 4.66
C VAL A 69 -1.98 1.52 6.16
N GLN A 70 -2.58 0.58 6.88
CA GLN A 70 -2.47 0.48 8.34
C GLN A 70 -1.86 -0.86 8.69
N VAL A 71 -0.72 -0.84 9.36
CA VAL A 71 0.01 -2.03 9.81
C VAL A 71 -0.10 -2.09 11.34
N PRO A 72 -0.74 -3.13 11.92
CA PRO A 72 -0.77 -3.30 13.37
C PRO A 72 0.64 -3.33 13.96
N GLN A 73 0.86 -2.70 15.12
CA GLN A 73 2.20 -2.60 15.72
C GLN A 73 2.84 -3.96 15.99
N GLY A 74 2.05 -4.95 16.42
CA GLY A 74 2.53 -6.32 16.62
C GLY A 74 3.10 -6.97 15.36
N LEU A 75 2.73 -6.49 14.17
CA LEU A 75 3.25 -6.93 12.87
C LEU A 75 4.34 -6.00 12.34
N ALA A 76 4.20 -4.69 12.55
CA ALA A 76 5.21 -3.70 12.17
C ALA A 76 6.52 -3.90 12.96
N GLY A 77 6.42 -4.33 14.22
CA GLY A 77 7.55 -4.72 15.06
C GLY A 77 8.36 -3.57 15.63
N PHE A 78 7.85 -2.33 15.61
CA PHE A 78 8.54 -1.21 16.25
C PHE A 78 8.32 -1.25 17.76
N LEU A 79 9.43 -1.33 18.50
CA LEU A 79 9.39 -1.26 19.95
C LEU A 79 8.85 0.10 20.43
N PRO A 80 8.07 0.14 21.53
CA PRO A 80 7.53 1.38 22.10
C PRO A 80 8.58 2.47 22.33
N GLU A 81 9.82 2.09 22.65
CA GLU A 81 10.96 3.00 22.83
C GLU A 81 11.29 3.86 21.59
N PHE A 82 10.87 3.46 20.38
CA PHE A 82 11.07 4.25 19.16
C PHE A 82 10.04 5.38 18.99
N TYR A 83 8.94 5.36 19.75
CA TYR A 83 7.89 6.40 19.69
C TYR A 83 7.38 6.82 21.08
N ALA A 84 8.09 6.48 22.15
CA ALA A 84 7.73 6.78 23.54
C ALA A 84 7.68 8.28 23.86
N ASN A 85 8.30 9.14 23.05
CA ASN A 85 8.20 10.58 23.19
C ASN A 85 8.14 11.26 21.82
N ARG A 86 7.71 12.52 21.82
CA ARG A 86 7.47 13.30 20.60
C ARG A 86 8.69 13.37 19.67
N SER A 87 9.89 13.51 20.21
CA SER A 87 11.11 13.63 19.40
C SER A 87 11.43 12.31 18.67
N ARG A 88 11.35 11.19 19.39
CA ARG A 88 11.59 9.85 18.82
C ARG A 88 10.51 9.46 17.81
N GLU A 89 9.25 9.72 18.17
CA GLU A 89 8.10 9.53 17.29
C GLU A 89 8.26 10.32 15.98
N LEU A 90 8.67 11.59 16.04
CA LEU A 90 8.94 12.40 14.85
C LEU A 90 10.11 11.85 14.02
N GLY A 91 11.20 11.41 14.67
CA GLY A 91 12.33 10.79 13.99
C GLY A 91 11.94 9.50 13.27
N LEU A 92 11.15 8.63 13.92
CA LEU A 92 10.65 7.41 13.31
C LEU A 92 9.73 7.71 12.12
N ARG A 93 8.81 8.68 12.26
CA ARG A 93 7.93 9.10 11.15
C ARG A 93 8.71 9.62 9.95
N ASP A 94 9.74 10.45 10.16
CA ASP A 94 10.60 10.95 9.08
C ASP A 94 11.37 9.81 8.41
N TYR A 95 11.97 8.93 9.20
CA TYR A 95 12.71 7.77 8.70
C TYR A 95 11.81 6.87 7.82
N LEU A 96 10.63 6.49 8.33
CA LEU A 96 9.68 5.68 7.58
C LEU A 96 9.17 6.38 6.33
N ALA A 97 8.98 7.71 6.37
CA ALA A 97 8.55 8.46 5.18
C ALA A 97 9.61 8.41 4.07
N ARG A 98 10.90 8.54 4.43
CA ARG A 98 12.03 8.39 3.48
C ARG A 98 12.12 6.98 2.93
N GLN A 99 12.07 5.97 3.80
CA GLN A 99 12.14 4.56 3.39
C GLN A 99 10.97 4.19 2.47
N LEU A 100 9.75 4.60 2.80
CA LEU A 100 8.60 4.41 1.94
C LEU A 100 8.83 5.08 0.57
N SER A 101 9.34 6.32 0.54
CA SER A 101 9.65 7.05 -0.69
C SER A 101 10.67 6.31 -1.56
N GLU A 102 11.78 5.87 -0.98
CA GLU A 102 12.84 5.13 -1.67
C GLU A 102 12.31 3.82 -2.27
N VAL A 103 11.58 3.04 -1.48
CA VAL A 103 11.02 1.76 -1.94
C VAL A 103 9.96 1.98 -3.04
N ALA A 104 9.12 3.00 -2.93
CA ALA A 104 8.15 3.27 -3.99
C ALA A 104 8.81 3.72 -5.30
N GLU A 105 9.88 4.51 -5.24
CA GLU A 105 10.65 4.87 -6.44
C GLU A 105 11.26 3.63 -7.11
N GLN A 106 11.76 2.66 -6.32
CA GLN A 106 12.27 1.37 -6.84
C GLN A 106 11.17 0.47 -7.43
N LEU A 107 9.98 0.48 -6.84
CA LEU A 107 8.84 -0.33 -7.27
C LEU A 107 8.01 0.34 -8.37
N GLN A 108 8.26 1.61 -8.67
CA GLN A 108 7.49 2.38 -9.64
C GLN A 108 7.61 1.74 -11.02
N GLN A 109 6.46 1.38 -11.59
CA GLN A 109 6.38 0.79 -12.93
C GLN A 109 5.36 1.54 -13.76
N ARG A 110 5.68 1.77 -15.04
CA ARG A 110 4.72 2.36 -15.98
C ARG A 110 3.73 1.27 -16.41
N LEU A 111 2.52 1.30 -15.87
CA LEU A 111 1.46 0.29 -16.11
C LEU A 111 0.38 0.79 -17.08
N GLY A 112 0.75 1.44 -18.18
CA GLY A 112 -0.20 1.92 -19.20
C GLY A 112 -0.04 3.40 -19.56
N THR A 113 -1.18 4.10 -19.70
CA THR A 113 -1.24 5.49 -20.19
C THR A 113 -1.40 6.52 -19.06
N GLY A 114 -0.94 7.75 -19.25
CA GLY A 114 -1.05 8.82 -18.23
C GLY A 114 -0.30 8.48 -16.94
N ASN A 115 -0.97 8.62 -15.80
CA ASN A 115 -0.43 8.32 -14.47
C ASN A 115 -0.42 6.82 -14.11
N SER A 116 -0.68 5.93 -15.06
CA SER A 116 -0.86 4.50 -14.78
C SER A 116 0.39 3.85 -14.19
N GLY A 117 0.22 3.23 -13.01
CA GLY A 117 1.30 2.56 -12.28
C GLY A 117 2.20 3.49 -11.47
N LEU A 118 1.88 4.79 -11.43
CA LEU A 118 2.53 5.71 -10.51
C LEU A 118 2.17 5.34 -9.07
N ILE A 119 3.18 5.05 -8.24
CA ILE A 119 3.06 5.07 -6.79
C ILE A 119 3.70 6.38 -6.35
N CYS A 120 2.88 7.41 -6.11
CA CYS A 120 3.36 8.71 -5.65
C CYS A 120 3.15 8.79 -4.15
N ILE A 121 4.20 8.60 -3.38
CA ILE A 121 4.20 9.03 -1.98
C ILE A 121 4.24 10.54 -1.99
N ALA A 122 3.50 11.16 -1.06
CA ALA A 122 3.68 12.59 -0.85
C ALA A 122 5.14 12.80 -0.44
N LYS A 123 5.99 13.20 -1.40
CA LYS A 123 7.38 13.57 -1.10
C LYS A 123 7.34 14.59 0.03
N PRO A 124 8.11 14.42 1.11
CA PRO A 124 8.33 15.52 2.04
C PRO A 124 9.04 16.63 1.25
N GLY A 125 8.27 17.63 0.81
CA GLY A 125 8.81 18.86 0.27
C GLY A 125 9.36 19.74 1.41
N PRO A 126 10.18 20.77 1.09
CA PRO A 126 10.68 21.72 2.08
C PRO A 126 9.59 22.58 2.76
N GLU A 127 8.33 22.46 2.35
CA GLU A 127 7.19 23.06 3.05
C GLU A 127 6.64 22.09 4.11
N ILE A 128 6.93 22.45 5.37
CA ILE A 128 6.28 21.93 6.57
C ILE A 128 4.77 22.17 6.44
N LEU A 129 4.00 21.12 6.13
CA LEU A 129 2.54 21.14 6.27
C LEU A 129 2.05 19.80 6.84
N GLU A 130 1.87 19.80 8.16
CA GLU A 130 1.04 18.99 9.08
C GLU A 130 0.07 17.91 8.53
N ARG A 131 0.48 17.12 7.55
CA ARG A 131 -0.21 15.90 7.09
C ARG A 131 0.85 14.82 6.92
N SER A 132 1.36 14.33 8.04
CA SER A 132 2.45 13.34 8.05
C SER A 132 2.10 12.17 7.12
N ALA A 133 2.97 11.90 6.14
CA ALA A 133 2.87 10.72 5.28
C ALA A 133 2.89 9.43 6.10
N ILE A 134 3.43 9.49 7.32
CA ILE A 134 3.45 8.41 8.31
C ILE A 134 2.84 8.89 9.63
N LEU A 135 1.95 8.08 10.20
CA LEU A 135 1.53 8.18 11.60
C LEU A 135 1.98 6.91 12.33
N VAL A 136 2.45 7.08 13.55
CA VAL A 136 2.83 5.97 14.43
C VAL A 136 2.15 6.20 15.77
N ASN A 137 1.51 5.16 16.29
CA ASN A 137 0.97 5.10 17.65
C ASN A 137 1.13 3.68 18.21
N ASP A 138 0.59 3.43 19.41
CA ASP A 138 0.70 2.15 20.11
C ASP A 138 -0.07 1.01 19.42
N GLN A 139 -1.02 1.33 18.54
CA GLN A 139 -1.87 0.36 17.85
C GLN A 139 -1.34 0.00 16.47
N GLU A 140 -0.86 1.00 15.71
CA GLU A 140 -0.53 0.84 14.30
C GLU A 140 0.47 1.86 13.76
N VAL A 141 1.08 1.49 12.63
CA VAL A 141 1.77 2.38 11.71
C VAL A 141 0.86 2.63 10.51
N GLU A 142 0.48 3.87 10.27
CA GLU A 142 -0.30 4.28 9.11
C GLU A 142 0.58 5.04 8.11
N ALA A 143 0.58 4.59 6.85
CA ALA A 143 1.25 5.30 5.76
C ALA A 143 0.23 5.81 4.74
N ARG A 144 0.35 7.07 4.34
CA ARG A 144 -0.54 7.77 3.41
C ARG A 144 0.20 8.10 2.12
N PHE A 145 -0.34 7.68 1.00
CA PHE A 145 0.26 7.86 -0.32
C PHE A 145 -0.81 8.02 -1.40
N ARG A 146 -0.37 8.15 -2.65
CA ARG A 146 -1.26 8.19 -3.79
C ARG A 146 -0.86 7.17 -4.84
N VAL A 147 -1.84 6.65 -5.55
CA VAL A 147 -1.63 5.68 -6.62
C VAL A 147 -2.37 6.08 -7.88
N GLY A 148 -1.68 5.99 -9.01
CA GLY A 148 -2.25 6.12 -10.33
C GLY A 148 -2.81 4.78 -10.78
N LEU A 149 -4.13 4.61 -10.67
CA LEU A 149 -4.84 3.42 -11.10
C LEU A 149 -4.63 3.18 -12.61
N PRO A 150 -4.19 1.97 -13.01
CA PRO A 150 -3.87 1.65 -14.40
C PRO A 150 -5.04 1.76 -15.38
N ALA A 151 -4.75 2.25 -16.58
CA ALA A 151 -5.69 2.37 -17.68
C ALA A 151 -5.02 2.38 -19.06
N GLN A 152 -5.79 1.92 -20.05
CA GLN A 152 -5.50 2.02 -21.48
C GLN A 152 -6.48 3.01 -22.11
N GLY A 153 -6.04 4.25 -22.34
CA GLY A 153 -6.94 5.34 -22.68
C GLY A 153 -7.93 5.58 -21.53
N ARG A 154 -9.24 5.52 -21.80
CA ARG A 154 -10.29 5.70 -20.78
C ARG A 154 -10.91 4.37 -20.29
N ARG A 155 -10.26 3.25 -20.58
CA ARG A 155 -10.69 1.93 -20.10
C ARG A 155 -9.76 1.45 -19.00
N ILE A 156 -10.35 0.79 -18.02
CA ILE A 156 -9.65 0.19 -16.88
C ILE A 156 -8.71 -0.90 -17.37
N ASP A 157 -7.47 -0.89 -16.89
CA ASP A 157 -6.55 -2.03 -16.97
C ASP A 157 -6.60 -2.78 -15.63
N GLY A 158 -7.52 -3.72 -15.53
CA GLY A 158 -7.79 -4.48 -14.30
C GLY A 158 -6.61 -5.37 -13.91
N ARG A 159 -5.88 -5.90 -14.90
CA ARG A 159 -4.66 -6.69 -14.67
C ARG A 159 -3.55 -5.84 -14.08
N GLY A 160 -3.32 -4.65 -14.65
CA GLY A 160 -2.38 -3.67 -14.10
C GLY A 160 -2.78 -3.24 -12.70
N ALA A 161 -4.07 -2.99 -12.45
CA ALA A 161 -4.56 -2.60 -11.14
C ALA A 161 -4.39 -3.70 -10.09
N ARG A 162 -4.64 -4.97 -10.45
CA ARG A 162 -4.36 -6.13 -9.60
C ARG A 162 -2.88 -6.18 -9.23
N ARG A 163 -1.98 -6.05 -10.21
CA ARG A 163 -0.54 -6.00 -9.96
C ARG A 163 -0.17 -4.86 -9.01
N LEU A 164 -0.72 -3.67 -9.24
CA LEU A 164 -0.45 -2.51 -8.39
C LEU A 164 -0.93 -2.72 -6.95
N LEU A 165 -2.21 -3.05 -6.75
CA LEU A 165 -2.84 -3.08 -5.44
C LEU A 165 -2.57 -4.36 -4.66
N CYS A 166 -2.46 -5.50 -5.34
CA CYS A 166 -2.35 -6.82 -4.73
C CYS A 166 -0.92 -7.41 -4.75
N GLU A 167 0.03 -6.78 -5.45
CA GLU A 167 1.42 -7.26 -5.50
C GLU A 167 2.41 -6.14 -5.10
N LEU A 168 2.37 -4.98 -5.76
CA LEU A 168 3.32 -3.90 -5.49
C LEU A 168 3.09 -3.18 -4.15
N ILE A 169 1.84 -2.88 -3.78
CA ILE A 169 1.55 -2.26 -2.47
C ILE A 169 1.94 -3.19 -1.31
N PRO A 170 1.61 -4.51 -1.31
CA PRO A 170 2.11 -5.42 -0.29
C PRO A 170 3.63 -5.44 -0.16
N LEU A 171 4.35 -5.45 -1.30
CA LEU A 171 5.82 -5.38 -1.30
C LEU A 171 6.35 -4.06 -0.72
N LEU A 172 5.69 -2.94 -1.03
CA LEU A 172 6.01 -1.62 -0.46
C LEU A 172 5.86 -1.66 1.07
N VAL A 173 4.75 -2.18 1.58
CA VAL A 173 4.49 -2.31 3.02
C VAL A 173 5.55 -3.18 3.68
N GLN A 174 5.82 -4.36 3.11
CA GLN A 174 6.76 -5.32 3.67
C GLN A 174 8.18 -4.75 3.76
N ARG A 175 8.62 -3.97 2.78
CA ARG A 175 9.99 -3.44 2.72
C ARG A 175 10.18 -2.15 3.51
N ALA A 176 9.14 -1.31 3.63
CA ALA A 176 9.27 0.03 4.18
C ALA A 176 8.67 0.21 5.59
N LEU A 177 7.75 -0.66 6.01
CA LEU A 177 6.96 -0.45 7.24
C LEU A 177 7.14 -1.56 8.28
N HIS A 178 8.04 -2.52 8.06
CA HIS A 178 8.36 -3.59 8.99
C HIS A 178 9.77 -3.41 9.54
N TYR A 179 9.93 -3.40 10.86
CA TYR A 179 11.22 -3.22 11.53
C TYR A 179 12.28 -4.22 11.03
N SER A 180 11.90 -5.50 10.88
CA SER A 180 12.82 -6.56 10.42
C SER A 180 13.39 -6.33 9.01
N ALA A 181 12.67 -5.60 8.15
CA ALA A 181 13.14 -5.27 6.81
C ALA A 181 14.09 -4.06 6.81
N LEU A 182 13.97 -3.20 7.83
CA LEU A 182 14.77 -1.99 8.00
C LEU A 182 16.02 -2.25 8.86
N SER A 183 16.02 -3.30 9.69
CA SER A 183 17.07 -3.63 10.65
C SER A 183 18.22 -4.47 10.09
N ALA A 184 18.31 -4.69 8.78
CA ALA A 184 19.36 -5.51 8.16
C ALA A 184 20.18 -4.73 7.11
N PRO A 185 21.49 -4.44 7.33
CA PRO A 185 22.21 -4.13 8.56
C PRO A 185 22.66 -2.65 8.57
N ALA A 186 22.22 -1.88 9.56
CA ALA A 186 22.83 -0.59 9.92
C ALA A 186 22.59 -0.32 11.41
N LEU A 187 23.03 -1.25 12.26
CA LEU A 187 23.43 -1.00 13.64
C LEU A 187 24.78 -1.68 13.85
#